data_AF-A0A7V6V316-F1
#
_entry.id   AF-A0A7V6V316-F1
#
_cell.length_a   1.000
_cell.length_b   1.000
_cell.length_c   1.000
_cell.angle_alpha   90.00
_cell.angle_beta   90.00
_cell.angle_gamma   90.00
#
_symmetry.space_group_name_H-M   'P 1'
#
loop_
_entity.id
_entity.type
_entity.pdbx_description
1 polymer ?
#
loop_
_entity_poly.entity_id
_entity_poly.type
_entity_poly.pdbx_seq_one_letter_code
_entity_poly.pdbx_strand_id
1 'polypeptide(L)'
;MKLKIFITLFIIILPTVYYAQDDIVIRKYLFNDGVYVKPQSLYYNTPDYTDFYILKNKYGDILDIEVPCKDDSLKRYCSIDTFFAFVFENSLYIKQAYENSFYRATIIGALVHFFDIEISYYHSYDDFFYYNYWVSYPVTERRKVNVEYVVELETGLRFYFNYNNFLNFLKERDEALYNELKNAKKKQKIIYNFLLRYNSRHPLPVPYEEF
;
A
#
# COMPACT_ATOMS: atom_id res chain seq x y z
N MET A 1 -33.58 32.93 63.85
CA MET A 1 -33.85 32.29 62.54
C MET A 1 -32.92 32.88 61.51
N LYS A 2 -32.18 32.02 60.77
CA LYS A 2 -31.39 32.23 59.53
C LYS A 2 -29.99 31.60 59.64
N LEU A 3 -29.98 30.28 59.49
CA LEU A 3 -28.82 29.48 59.16
C LEU A 3 -28.46 29.77 57.69
N LYS A 4 -27.38 30.52 57.43
CA LYS A 4 -26.86 30.71 56.07
C LYS A 4 -26.01 29.50 55.71
N ILE A 5 -26.63 28.54 55.02
CA ILE A 5 -25.94 27.43 54.37
C ILE A 5 -25.26 28.00 53.13
N PHE A 6 -23.94 28.22 53.21
CA PHE A 6 -23.11 28.45 52.03
C PHE A 6 -22.87 27.08 51.38
N ILE A 7 -23.70 26.73 50.39
CA ILE A 7 -23.44 25.59 49.51
C ILE A 7 -22.38 26.05 48.53
N THR A 8 -21.11 25.75 48.84
CA THR A 8 -20.01 25.87 47.90
C THR A 8 -20.24 24.81 46.82
N LEU A 9 -20.86 25.23 45.72
CA LEU A 9 -21.05 24.42 44.53
C LEU A 9 -19.66 24.19 43.92
N PHE A 10 -18.99 23.12 44.35
CA PHE A 10 -17.78 22.64 43.70
C PHE A 10 -18.24 22.08 42.35
N ILE A 11 -18.25 22.94 41.33
CA ILE A 11 -18.43 22.54 39.94
C ILE A 11 -17.26 21.63 39.64
N ILE A 12 -17.51 20.32 39.69
CA ILE A 12 -16.63 19.30 39.17
C ILE A 12 -16.60 19.55 37.66
N ILE A 13 -15.64 20.37 37.23
CA ILE A 13 -15.20 20.42 35.85
C ILE A 13 -14.54 19.06 35.63
N LEU A 14 -15.36 18.06 35.30
CA LEU A 14 -14.88 16.86 34.63
C LEU A 14 -14.10 17.38 33.43
N PRO A 15 -12.80 17.11 33.30
CA PRO A 15 -12.15 17.28 32.02
C PRO A 15 -12.87 16.28 31.12
N THR A 16 -13.83 16.79 30.33
CA THR A 16 -14.25 16.09 29.14
C THR A 16 -12.98 15.99 28.32
N VAL A 17 -12.33 14.83 28.41
CA VAL A 17 -11.30 14.44 27.47
C VAL A 17 -12.00 14.53 26.13
N TYR A 18 -11.78 15.64 25.43
CA TYR A 18 -12.10 15.73 24.04
C TYR A 18 -11.32 14.58 23.42
N TYR A 19 -12.01 13.50 23.10
CA TYR A 19 -11.55 12.61 22.06
C TYR A 19 -11.47 13.53 20.84
N ALA A 20 -10.27 14.04 20.56
CA ALA A 20 -9.99 14.58 19.26
C ALA A 20 -10.47 13.50 18.30
N GLN A 21 -11.54 13.80 17.56
CA GLN A 21 -11.74 13.12 16.31
C GLN A 21 -10.46 13.42 15.56
N ASP A 22 -9.57 12.43 15.50
CA ASP A 22 -8.43 12.47 14.61
C ASP A 22 -9.04 12.50 13.21
N ASP A 23 -9.31 13.72 12.74
CA ASP A 23 -9.79 13.95 11.41
C ASP A 23 -8.68 13.46 10.48
N ILE A 24 -9.03 12.48 9.65
CA ILE A 24 -8.14 11.99 8.61
C ILE A 24 -8.02 13.12 7.61
N VAL A 25 -6.87 13.79 7.59
CA VAL A 25 -6.51 14.71 6.51
C VAL A 25 -6.11 13.87 5.30
N ILE A 26 -6.91 13.95 4.23
CA ILE A 26 -6.65 13.27 2.97
C ILE A 26 -5.78 14.19 2.11
N ARG A 27 -4.63 13.67 1.67
CA ARG A 27 -3.68 14.37 0.81
C ARG A 27 -3.60 13.73 -0.55
N LYS A 28 -3.63 14.55 -1.60
CA LYS A 28 -3.24 14.16 -2.95
C LYS A 28 -1.83 14.66 -3.19
N TYR A 29 -0.88 13.74 -3.16
CA TYR A 29 0.51 14.04 -3.45
C TYR A 29 0.73 14.27 -4.94
N LEU A 30 1.59 15.24 -5.26
CA LEU A 30 1.96 15.63 -6.61
C LEU A 30 3.36 15.08 -6.91
N PHE A 31 3.40 13.95 -7.61
CA PHE A 31 4.64 13.30 -7.97
C PHE A 31 5.10 13.74 -9.37
N ASN A 32 6.41 13.80 -9.56
CA ASN A 32 7.02 14.01 -10.85
C ASN A 32 6.78 12.77 -11.73
N ASP A 33 6.42 12.99 -12.98
CA ASP A 33 6.34 11.90 -13.95
C ASP A 33 7.73 11.27 -14.15
N GLY A 34 7.77 9.94 -14.22
CA GLY A 34 9.02 9.20 -14.32
C GLY A 34 8.96 7.80 -13.74
N VAL A 35 10.04 7.06 -13.94
CA VAL A 35 10.24 5.70 -13.40
C VAL A 35 11.03 5.79 -12.10
N TYR A 36 10.53 5.11 -11.08
CA TYR A 36 11.10 5.03 -9.74
C TYR A 36 11.59 3.61 -9.51
N VAL A 37 12.91 3.42 -9.50
CA VAL A 37 13.55 2.11 -9.33
C VAL A 37 13.36 1.62 -7.90
N LYS A 38 13.35 2.54 -6.91
CA LYS A 38 13.21 2.21 -5.48
C LYS A 38 12.08 3.01 -4.82
N PRO A 39 11.47 2.50 -3.75
CA PRO A 39 10.49 3.24 -2.95
C PRO A 39 11.00 4.59 -2.45
N GLN A 40 12.29 4.68 -2.08
CA GLN A 40 12.91 5.92 -1.61
C GLN A 40 12.95 7.00 -2.68
N SER A 41 13.18 6.62 -3.95
CA SER A 41 13.13 7.57 -5.06
C SER A 41 11.76 8.25 -5.12
N LEU A 42 10.69 7.49 -4.86
CA LEU A 42 9.32 8.03 -4.79
C LEU A 42 9.09 8.84 -3.51
N TYR A 43 9.63 8.41 -2.37
CA TYR A 43 9.56 9.14 -1.10
C TYR A 43 10.08 10.57 -1.22
N TYR A 44 11.19 10.76 -1.94
CA TYR A 44 11.80 12.08 -2.19
C TYR A 44 11.30 12.76 -3.46
N ASN A 45 10.37 12.14 -4.20
CA ASN A 45 9.86 12.63 -5.49
C ASN A 45 10.96 12.88 -6.54
N THR A 46 11.97 12.00 -6.56
CA THR A 46 13.12 12.06 -7.47
C THR A 46 13.09 10.85 -8.41
N PRO A 47 12.46 10.94 -9.59
CA PRO A 47 12.42 9.82 -10.54
C PRO A 47 13.84 9.47 -11.00
N ASP A 48 14.12 8.18 -11.11
CA ASP A 48 15.40 7.65 -11.60
C ASP A 48 15.52 7.82 -13.13
N TYR A 49 14.39 7.78 -13.83
CA TYR A 49 14.30 8.08 -15.27
C TYR A 49 13.11 9.02 -15.52
N THR A 50 13.40 10.19 -16.09
CA THR A 50 12.37 11.15 -16.55
C THR A 50 12.05 11.00 -18.03
N ASP A 51 12.98 10.46 -18.80
CA ASP A 51 12.79 10.04 -20.19
C ASP A 51 12.45 8.55 -20.20
N PHE A 52 11.22 8.21 -20.57
CA PHE A 52 10.73 6.84 -20.60
C PHE A 52 9.60 6.70 -21.62
N TYR A 53 9.39 5.48 -22.09
CA TYR A 53 8.34 5.13 -23.02
C TYR A 53 7.40 4.09 -22.39
N ILE A 54 6.09 4.31 -22.54
CA ILE A 54 5.05 3.41 -22.05
C ILE A 54 4.57 2.57 -23.22
N LEU A 55 4.91 1.28 -23.22
CA LEU A 55 4.40 0.34 -24.21
C LEU A 55 2.97 -0.06 -23.82
N LYS A 56 2.01 0.20 -24.70
CA LYS A 56 0.59 -0.14 -24.49
C LYS A 56 0.11 -1.15 -25.51
N ASN A 57 -0.84 -2.00 -25.11
CA ASN A 57 -1.56 -2.86 -26.04
C ASN A 57 -2.61 -2.06 -26.84
N LYS A 58 -3.31 -2.72 -27.76
CA LYS A 58 -4.38 -2.12 -28.57
C LYS A 58 -5.61 -1.65 -27.78
N TYR A 59 -5.76 -2.08 -26.53
CA TYR A 59 -6.82 -1.70 -25.60
C TYR A 59 -6.41 -0.56 -24.66
N GLY A 60 -5.14 -0.14 -24.70
CA GLY A 60 -4.59 0.91 -23.85
C GLY A 60 -3.97 0.41 -22.55
N ASP A 61 -3.98 -0.90 -22.28
CA ASP A 61 -3.32 -1.47 -21.10
C ASP A 61 -1.81 -1.35 -21.24
N ILE A 62 -1.15 -1.03 -20.14
CA ILE A 62 0.30 -0.87 -20.08
C ILE A 62 0.92 -2.27 -20.03
N LEU A 63 1.76 -2.57 -21.01
CA LEU A 63 2.46 -3.85 -21.16
C LEU A 63 3.87 -3.79 -20.59
N ASP A 64 4.56 -2.67 -20.81
CA ASP A 64 5.94 -2.52 -20.41
C ASP A 64 6.35 -1.05 -20.30
N ILE A 65 7.46 -0.82 -19.61
CA ILE A 65 8.13 0.47 -19.50
C ILE A 65 9.54 0.32 -20.05
N GLU A 66 9.90 1.22 -20.95
CA GLU A 66 11.24 1.27 -21.53
C GLU A 66 11.93 2.57 -21.15
N VAL A 67 13.24 2.50 -20.89
CA VAL A 67 14.08 3.65 -20.52
C VAL A 67 15.31 3.71 -21.44
N PRO A 68 15.97 4.86 -21.59
CA PRO A 68 17.19 4.97 -22.38
C PRO A 68 18.24 3.93 -21.97
N CYS A 69 18.76 3.18 -22.94
CA CYS A 69 19.79 2.19 -22.68
C CYS A 69 21.09 2.89 -22.23
N LYS A 70 21.73 2.38 -21.15
CA LYS A 70 22.89 3.04 -20.49
C LYS A 70 24.08 3.33 -21.42
N ASP A 71 24.28 2.51 -22.45
CA ASP A 71 25.48 2.56 -23.31
C ASP A 71 25.16 2.81 -24.78
N ASP A 72 23.97 3.31 -25.10
CA ASP A 72 23.57 3.49 -26.50
C ASP A 72 23.70 4.93 -26.99
N SER A 73 24.76 5.16 -27.79
CA SER A 73 24.96 6.41 -28.54
C SER A 73 23.80 6.75 -29.50
N LEU A 74 22.98 5.76 -29.85
CA LEU A 74 21.82 5.90 -30.73
C LEU A 74 20.50 6.21 -29.98
N LYS A 75 20.53 6.39 -28.65
CA LYS A 75 19.35 6.70 -27.82
C LYS A 75 18.19 5.70 -27.99
N ARG A 76 18.48 4.39 -28.12
CA ARG A 76 17.43 3.37 -28.07
C ARG A 76 16.87 3.24 -26.66
N TYR A 77 15.63 2.80 -26.60
CA TYR A 77 14.94 2.44 -25.37
C TYR A 77 15.08 0.94 -25.12
N CYS A 78 15.25 0.58 -23.84
CA CYS A 78 15.41 -0.77 -23.35
C CYS A 78 14.33 -1.04 -22.30
N SER A 79 13.69 -2.20 -22.37
CA SER A 79 12.79 -2.68 -21.31
C SER A 79 13.56 -2.75 -19.98
N ILE A 80 12.90 -2.30 -18.90
CA ILE A 80 13.43 -2.40 -17.55
C ILE A 80 12.60 -3.39 -16.74
N ASP A 81 13.22 -4.52 -16.40
CA ASP A 81 12.52 -5.57 -15.66
C ASP A 81 12.30 -5.22 -14.18
N THR A 82 13.23 -4.46 -13.60
CA THR A 82 13.32 -4.23 -12.16
C THR A 82 13.18 -2.75 -11.81
N PHE A 83 11.98 -2.36 -11.39
CA PHE A 83 11.69 -1.05 -10.79
C PHE A 83 10.51 -1.17 -9.84
N PHE A 84 10.34 -0.20 -8.95
CA PHE A 84 9.27 -0.20 -7.97
C PHE A 84 7.94 0.27 -8.58
N ALA A 85 7.96 1.45 -9.18
CA ALA A 85 6.76 2.08 -9.73
C ALA A 85 7.13 3.07 -10.85
N PHE A 86 6.15 3.51 -11.61
CA PHE A 86 6.28 4.71 -12.43
C PHE A 86 5.08 5.63 -12.18
N VAL A 87 5.29 6.93 -12.40
CA VAL A 87 4.24 7.95 -12.35
C VAL A 87 4.06 8.51 -13.75
N PHE A 88 2.80 8.59 -14.17
CA PHE A 88 2.42 9.23 -15.42
C PHE A 88 1.10 9.97 -15.20
N GLU A 89 1.03 11.24 -15.60
CA GLU A 89 -0.16 12.10 -15.43
C GLU A 89 -0.68 12.08 -13.98
N ASN A 90 0.25 12.23 -13.02
CA ASN A 90 -0.04 12.25 -11.58
C ASN A 90 -0.72 10.96 -11.07
N SER A 91 -0.57 9.84 -11.76
CA SER A 91 -1.04 8.52 -11.34
C SER A 91 0.14 7.59 -11.13
N LEU A 92 0.19 6.96 -9.95
CA LEU A 92 1.22 5.99 -9.58
C LEU A 92 0.80 4.59 -10.02
N TYR A 93 1.69 3.92 -10.75
CA TYR A 93 1.50 2.56 -11.26
C TYR A 93 2.59 1.64 -10.72
N ILE A 94 2.18 0.48 -10.22
CA ILE A 94 3.07 -0.55 -9.67
C ILE A 94 3.01 -1.77 -10.58
N LYS A 95 4.18 -2.33 -10.91
CA LYS A 95 4.31 -3.55 -11.72
C LYS A 95 3.80 -4.76 -10.92
N GLN A 96 2.88 -5.54 -11.49
CA GLN A 96 2.42 -6.79 -10.90
C GLN A 96 3.33 -7.96 -11.30
N ALA A 97 3.35 -8.99 -10.45
CA ALA A 97 4.01 -10.23 -10.78
C ALA A 97 3.30 -11.01 -11.91
N TYR A 98 2.02 -10.70 -12.17
CA TYR A 98 1.18 -11.44 -13.10
C TYR A 98 0.92 -10.70 -14.42
N GLU A 99 1.08 -11.42 -15.54
CA GLU A 99 0.78 -10.97 -16.91
C GLU A 99 1.49 -9.68 -17.35
N ASN A 100 2.60 -9.29 -16.69
CA ASN A 100 3.30 -8.02 -16.92
C ASN A 100 2.35 -6.81 -16.88
N SER A 101 1.33 -6.89 -16.03
CA SER A 101 0.33 -5.84 -15.90
C SER A 101 0.77 -4.78 -14.87
N PHE A 102 0.25 -3.57 -15.04
CA PHE A 102 0.46 -2.46 -14.11
C PHE A 102 -0.84 -2.08 -13.45
N TYR A 103 -0.82 -1.96 -12.13
CA TYR A 103 -1.97 -1.51 -11.37
C TYR A 103 -1.76 -0.12 -10.82
N ARG A 104 -2.81 0.69 -10.91
CA ARG A 104 -2.85 2.01 -10.29
C ARG A 104 -2.94 1.85 -8.77
N ALA A 105 -2.01 2.46 -8.04
CA ALA A 105 -2.06 2.51 -6.58
C ALA A 105 -3.25 3.36 -6.12
N THR A 106 -3.95 2.91 -5.07
CA THR A 106 -5.21 3.52 -4.60
C THR A 106 -4.99 4.43 -3.41
N ILE A 107 -4.21 4.00 -2.41
CA ILE A 107 -3.85 4.80 -1.24
C ILE A 107 -2.36 5.09 -1.33
N ILE A 108 -2.02 6.38 -1.38
CA ILE A 108 -0.66 6.85 -1.57
C ILE A 108 -0.32 7.82 -0.42
N GLY A 109 0.73 7.51 0.31
CA GLY A 109 1.29 8.29 1.43
C GLY A 109 2.59 7.66 1.90
N ALA A 110 2.98 7.86 3.16
CA ALA A 110 4.14 7.14 3.74
C ALA A 110 4.04 5.62 3.52
N LEU A 111 2.81 5.09 3.57
CA LEU A 111 2.43 3.76 3.15
C LEU A 111 1.67 3.79 1.82
N VAL A 112 2.13 3.02 0.85
CA VAL A 112 1.43 2.77 -0.40
C VAL A 112 0.76 1.41 -0.36
N HIS A 113 -0.55 1.37 -0.57
CA HIS A 113 -1.33 0.14 -0.65
C HIS A 113 -1.65 -0.21 -2.10
N PHE A 114 -1.51 -1.50 -2.41
CA PHE A 114 -1.77 -2.02 -3.75
C PHE A 114 -2.16 -3.50 -3.70
N PHE A 115 -2.81 -3.94 -4.78
CA PHE A 115 -3.16 -5.33 -5.02
C PHE A 115 -2.12 -5.98 -5.94
N ASP A 116 -1.80 -7.24 -5.66
CA ASP A 116 -0.96 -8.10 -6.48
C ASP A 116 -1.68 -9.44 -6.70
N ILE A 117 -1.31 -10.15 -7.76
CA ILE A 117 -1.87 -11.46 -8.09
C ILE A 117 -0.78 -12.50 -7.90
N GLU A 118 -0.91 -13.31 -6.87
CA GLU A 118 -0.03 -14.45 -6.64
C GLU A 118 -0.56 -15.69 -7.35
N ILE A 119 0.33 -16.38 -8.06
CA ILE A 119 0.06 -17.70 -8.61
C ILE A 119 0.80 -18.73 -7.77
N SER A 120 0.04 -19.64 -7.20
CA SER A 120 0.57 -20.83 -6.56
C SER A 120 0.21 -22.06 -7.38
N TYR A 121 1.19 -22.93 -7.58
CA TYR A 121 1.02 -24.23 -8.22
C TYR A 121 0.95 -25.29 -7.14
N TYR A 122 -0.04 -26.16 -7.20
CA TYR A 122 -0.12 -27.32 -6.32
C TYR A 122 -0.36 -28.58 -7.15
N HIS A 123 0.26 -29.67 -6.73
CA HIS A 123 -0.05 -30.98 -7.25
C HIS A 123 -1.25 -31.52 -6.49
N SER A 124 -2.38 -31.76 -7.16
CA SER A 124 -3.41 -32.60 -6.57
C SER A 124 -2.90 -34.03 -6.61
N TYR A 125 -2.54 -34.56 -5.44
CA TYR A 125 -2.38 -35.99 -5.29
C TYR A 125 -3.79 -36.57 -5.20
N ASP A 126 -4.22 -37.24 -6.26
CA ASP A 126 -5.43 -38.07 -6.21
C ASP A 126 -5.29 -39.05 -5.05
N ASP A 127 -6.28 -39.02 -4.16
CA ASP A 127 -6.33 -39.83 -2.96
C ASP A 127 -6.31 -41.32 -3.36
N PHE A 128 -5.25 -42.05 -2.98
CA PHE A 128 -4.91 -43.38 -3.50
C PHE A 128 -5.95 -44.49 -3.20
N PHE A 129 -7.08 -44.14 -2.59
CA PHE A 129 -8.11 -45.08 -2.15
C PHE A 129 -9.32 -45.20 -3.08
N TYR A 130 -9.39 -44.44 -4.18
CA TYR A 130 -10.49 -44.53 -5.13
C TYR A 130 -9.99 -44.70 -6.57
N TYR A 131 -10.30 -45.87 -7.16
CA TYR A 131 -10.33 -46.18 -8.59
C TYR A 131 -9.07 -46.68 -9.33
N ASN A 132 -9.05 -48.01 -9.50
CA ASN A 132 -9.04 -48.72 -10.79
C ASN A 132 -8.45 -48.00 -12.05
N TYR A 133 -7.30 -48.52 -12.48
CA TYR A 133 -6.98 -48.88 -13.88
C TYR A 133 -6.87 -47.81 -14.97
N TRP A 134 -6.58 -46.54 -14.65
CA TRP A 134 -6.05 -45.59 -15.65
C TRP A 134 -5.01 -44.68 -15.01
N VAL A 135 -3.86 -44.53 -15.65
CA VAL A 135 -2.74 -43.71 -15.18
C VAL A 135 -3.19 -42.24 -15.13
N SER A 136 -3.56 -41.75 -13.95
CA SER A 136 -3.85 -40.33 -13.71
C SER A 136 -2.51 -39.62 -13.54
N TYR A 137 -2.10 -38.83 -14.54
CA TYR A 137 -0.95 -37.94 -14.41
C TYR A 137 -1.29 -36.83 -13.41
N PRO A 138 -0.34 -36.38 -12.57
CA PRO A 138 -0.59 -35.30 -11.62
C PRO A 138 -1.07 -34.06 -12.38
N VAL A 139 -2.33 -33.67 -12.14
CA VAL A 139 -2.86 -32.41 -12.65
C VAL A 139 -2.23 -31.31 -11.80
N THR A 140 -1.42 -30.46 -12.42
CA THR A 140 -0.91 -29.27 -11.74
C THR A 140 -2.03 -28.24 -11.74
N GLU A 141 -2.65 -28.04 -10.58
CA GLU A 141 -3.69 -27.04 -10.42
C GLU A 141 -3.06 -25.68 -10.14
N ARG A 142 -3.60 -24.68 -10.83
CA ARG A 142 -3.16 -23.29 -10.74
C ARG A 142 -4.16 -22.49 -9.94
N ARG A 143 -3.77 -22.01 -8.76
CA ARG A 143 -4.59 -21.09 -7.97
C ARG A 143 -4.06 -19.67 -8.13
N LYS A 144 -4.97 -18.76 -8.49
CA LYS A 144 -4.73 -17.31 -8.50
C LYS A 144 -5.32 -16.74 -7.21
N VAL A 145 -4.53 -15.98 -6.46
CA VAL A 145 -4.98 -15.33 -5.23
C VAL A 145 -4.66 -13.83 -5.34
N ASN A 146 -5.68 -13.00 -5.15
CA ASN A 146 -5.49 -11.57 -4.98
C ASN A 146 -4.96 -11.35 -3.56
N VAL A 147 -3.80 -10.74 -3.46
CA VAL A 147 -3.16 -10.37 -2.21
C VAL A 147 -2.98 -8.87 -2.14
N GLU A 148 -3.10 -8.35 -0.94
CA GLU A 148 -2.91 -6.93 -0.67
C GLU A 148 -1.54 -6.73 -0.03
N TYR A 149 -0.83 -5.73 -0.51
CA TYR A 149 0.48 -5.34 0.00
C TYR A 149 0.46 -3.89 0.46
N VAL A 150 1.31 -3.63 1.45
CA VAL A 150 1.73 -2.27 1.80
C VAL A 150 3.24 -2.18 1.67
N VAL A 151 3.71 -1.05 1.13
CA VAL A 151 5.12 -0.66 1.12
C VAL A 151 5.27 0.66 1.87
N GLU A 152 6.21 0.70 2.80
CA GLU A 152 6.70 1.93 3.43
C GLU A 152 7.74 2.58 2.50
N LEU A 153 7.48 3.80 2.04
CA LEU A 153 8.34 4.45 1.03
C LEU A 153 9.73 4.83 1.58
N GLU A 154 9.83 5.17 2.86
CA GLU A 154 11.10 5.58 3.48
C GLU A 154 12.12 4.44 3.52
N THR A 155 11.69 3.23 3.88
CA THR A 155 12.59 2.08 4.05
C THR A 155 12.49 1.05 2.93
N GLY A 156 11.40 1.08 2.16
CA GLY A 156 11.05 0.04 1.20
C GLY A 156 10.54 -1.24 1.85
N LEU A 157 10.24 -1.24 3.15
CA LEU A 157 9.67 -2.38 3.84
C LEU A 157 8.32 -2.75 3.19
N ARG A 158 8.25 -3.97 2.64
CA ARG A 158 7.05 -4.56 2.04
C ARG A 158 6.49 -5.64 2.94
N PHE A 159 5.17 -5.65 3.15
CA PHE A 159 4.50 -6.73 3.87
C PHE A 159 3.07 -6.94 3.37
N TYR A 160 2.54 -8.16 3.57
CA TYR A 160 1.12 -8.45 3.31
C TYR A 160 0.24 -7.59 4.21
N PHE A 161 -0.72 -6.91 3.60
CA PHE A 161 -1.66 -6.06 4.32
C PHE A 161 -2.74 -6.90 4.99
N ASN A 162 -2.44 -7.32 6.21
CA ASN A 162 -3.38 -7.96 7.11
C ASN A 162 -3.22 -7.40 8.52
N TYR A 163 -4.19 -7.68 9.40
CA TYR A 163 -4.20 -7.14 10.75
C TYR A 163 -2.92 -7.42 11.54
N ASN A 164 -2.39 -8.65 11.51
CA ASN A 164 -1.24 -9.01 12.33
C ASN A 164 0.03 -8.29 11.88
N ASN A 165 0.29 -8.30 10.56
CA ASN A 165 1.47 -7.63 10.00
C ASN A 165 1.40 -6.13 10.19
N PHE A 166 0.24 -5.52 9.93
CA PHE A 166 0.07 -4.08 10.09
C PHE A 166 0.14 -3.66 11.56
N LEU A 167 -0.41 -4.45 12.48
CA LEU A 167 -0.28 -4.20 13.91
C LEU A 167 1.19 -4.27 14.36
N ASN A 168 1.96 -5.24 13.88
CA ASN A 168 3.39 -5.34 14.19
C ASN A 168 4.18 -4.15 13.63
N PHE A 169 3.88 -3.73 12.40
CA PHE A 169 4.45 -2.52 11.81
C PHE A 169 4.17 -1.29 12.69
N LEU A 170 2.92 -1.07 13.10
CA LEU A 170 2.56 0.07 13.95
C LEU A 170 3.26 0.03 15.31
N LYS A 171 3.52 -1.15 15.87
CA LYS A 171 4.24 -1.28 17.16
C LYS A 171 5.62 -0.61 17.12
N GLU A 172 6.27 -0.64 15.97
CA GLU A 172 7.62 -0.09 15.78
C GLU A 172 7.60 1.36 15.27
N ARG A 173 6.50 1.79 14.65
CA ARG A 173 6.42 3.06 13.90
C ARG A 173 5.49 4.11 14.47
N ASP A 174 4.42 3.70 15.17
CA ASP A 174 3.42 4.59 15.76
C ASP A 174 2.73 3.89 16.94
N GLU A 175 3.33 3.99 18.12
CA GLU A 175 2.85 3.33 19.35
C GLU A 175 1.42 3.76 19.73
N ALA A 176 1.06 5.03 19.48
CA ALA A 176 -0.28 5.52 19.75
C ALA A 176 -1.30 4.79 18.88
N LEU A 177 -1.07 4.74 17.56
CA LEU A 177 -1.96 4.08 16.62
C LEU A 177 -1.98 2.55 16.82
N TYR A 178 -0.84 1.96 17.21
CA TYR A 178 -0.76 0.55 17.63
C TYR A 178 -1.70 0.25 18.79
N ASN A 179 -1.65 1.04 19.86
CA ASN A 179 -2.47 0.83 21.05
C ASN A 179 -3.95 1.00 20.73
N GLU A 180 -4.31 1.95 19.88
CA GLU A 180 -5.67 2.13 19.42
C GLU A 180 -6.17 0.92 18.60
N LEU A 181 -5.40 0.46 17.60
CA LEU A 181 -5.79 -0.67 16.75
C LEU A 181 -5.92 -1.96 17.56
N LYS A 182 -4.99 -2.17 18.50
CA LYS A 182 -4.97 -3.32 19.40
C LYS A 182 -6.25 -3.41 20.24
N ASN A 183 -6.80 -2.27 20.66
CA ASN A 183 -7.98 -2.20 21.53
C ASN A 183 -9.29 -2.00 20.77
N ALA A 184 -9.24 -1.75 19.46
CA ALA A 184 -10.42 -1.48 18.67
C ALA A 184 -11.34 -2.71 18.50
N LYS A 185 -12.65 -2.46 18.42
CA LYS A 185 -13.66 -3.47 18.06
C LYS A 185 -13.65 -3.68 16.54
N LYS A 186 -13.91 -4.91 16.08
CA LYS A 186 -13.95 -5.27 14.64
C LYS A 186 -12.67 -4.95 13.86
N LYS A 187 -11.52 -5.28 14.46
CA LYS A 187 -10.15 -5.07 13.98
C LYS A 187 -9.93 -5.22 12.47
N GLN A 188 -10.37 -6.34 11.88
CA GLN A 188 -10.18 -6.60 10.45
C GLN A 188 -10.92 -5.60 9.53
N LYS A 189 -12.08 -5.09 9.95
CA LYS A 189 -12.91 -4.19 9.12
C LYS A 189 -12.40 -2.75 9.11
N ILE A 190 -11.52 -2.39 10.05
CA ILE A 190 -11.08 -1.01 10.25
C ILE A 190 -9.60 -0.80 9.92
N ILE A 191 -8.86 -1.83 9.52
CA ILE A 191 -7.42 -1.70 9.22
C ILE A 191 -7.14 -0.64 8.15
N TYR A 192 -8.01 -0.48 7.16
CA TYR A 192 -7.90 0.57 6.14
C TYR A 192 -8.05 1.97 6.71
N ASN A 193 -8.95 2.16 7.67
CA ASN A 193 -9.09 3.45 8.35
C ASN A 193 -7.80 3.79 9.12
N PHE A 194 -7.18 2.80 9.75
CA PHE A 194 -5.90 2.98 10.43
C PHE A 194 -4.74 3.24 9.46
N LEU A 195 -4.73 2.62 8.28
CA LEU A 195 -3.79 2.95 7.21
C LEU A 195 -3.90 4.42 6.78
N LEU A 196 -5.13 4.92 6.57
CA LEU A 196 -5.36 6.32 6.22
C LEU A 196 -4.90 7.27 7.34
N ARG A 197 -5.20 6.94 8.60
CA ARG A 197 -4.74 7.71 9.77
C ARG A 197 -3.23 7.75 9.88
N TYR A 198 -2.57 6.61 9.64
CA TYR A 198 -1.11 6.56 9.61
C TYR A 198 -0.56 7.51 8.53
N ASN A 199 -1.05 7.42 7.29
CA ASN A 199 -0.63 8.32 6.21
C ASN A 199 -0.96 9.80 6.49
N SER A 200 -2.00 10.07 7.26
CA SER A 200 -2.35 11.43 7.68
C SER A 200 -1.37 12.00 8.71
N ARG A 201 -0.94 11.17 9.68
CA ARG A 201 0.05 11.51 10.73
C ARG A 201 1.48 11.57 10.21
N HIS A 202 1.79 10.81 9.16
CA HIS A 202 3.13 10.67 8.57
C HIS A 202 3.11 11.15 7.11
N PRO A 203 3.04 12.47 6.85
CA PRO A 203 3.00 12.99 5.50
C PRO A 203 4.33 12.78 4.78
N LEU A 204 4.27 12.58 3.46
CA LEU A 204 5.47 12.52 2.63
C LEU A 204 6.12 13.92 2.50
N PRO A 205 7.44 14.01 2.34
CA PRO A 205 8.15 15.27 2.11
C PRO A 205 8.03 15.73 0.64
N VAL A 206 6.83 15.67 0.08
CA VAL A 206 6.53 15.97 -1.32
C VAL A 206 5.33 16.93 -1.41
N PRO A 207 5.20 17.74 -2.47
CA PRO A 207 4.07 18.66 -2.61
C PRO A 207 2.72 17.92 -2.59
N TYR A 208 1.69 18.54 -2.01
CA TYR A 208 0.36 17.94 -1.93
C TYR A 208 -0.77 18.98 -1.91
N GLU A 209 -1.97 18.52 -2.24
CA GLU A 209 -3.26 19.20 -2.04
C GLU A 209 -4.04 18.51 -0.92
N GLU A 210 -4.64 19.25 0.01
CA GLU A 210 -5.51 18.73 1.09
C GLU A 210 -6.99 18.85 0.69
N PHE A 211 -7.81 17.87 1.11
CA PHE A 211 -9.26 17.79 0.85
C PHE A 211 -10.05 17.63 2.14
#